data_AF-A0A0S8G7D3-F1
#
_entry.id   AF-A0A0S8G7D3-F1
#
_cell.length_a   1.000
_cell.length_b   1.000
_cell.length_c   1.000
_cell.angle_alpha   90.00
_cell.angle_beta   90.00
_cell.angle_gamma   90.00
#
_symmetry.space_group_name_H-M   'P 1'
#
loop_
_entity.id
_entity.type
_entity.pdbx_description
1 polymer ?
#
loop_
_entity_poly.entity_id
_entity_poly.type
_entity_poly.pdbx_seq_one_letter_code
_entity_poly.pdbx_strand_id
1 'polypeptide(L)'
;MNKRMPLVCVTLVLGLSISVSATVLHVPGQYPTIQAGIDAAGEGDTVLVADGTYTGDGNRDLDFGGVNMVVMSENGPEVTIIDCEGSSVDPHRAFFFHGGEDQSSVVQGFEITNGYAVGLYPFSDGGGILCISSSPNIMWNTITDNVAVYAGAISCDYSSARIANNIFVGNAAFENAGAIGCDYSDVTIADNTLVLNSAGFGAGAIGFGNSSNLTITGNMILRNTAGWGGGGIGCAYSAGLIMENTFAENSADSVGGGIGVGWQSSLAMVENTMAGNVAPFGGAVWCDSACTVTMINSILWGDSAALGREICMENRYGAPSSATVSYSDVDGGEVEVYVAPGCVLNWGDGNIDAFPEFVLRSKQDYRLLWGSPCIDAGHPDTLDPDNTRCDMGAYYFDQTEYMTLYLSPDGAVVVPGGLLGVTYTVINRWAQPETFWVQTEVQLPGGGTLNVIGPDRYTLPPDFTVQRYLTHNVPMGAPLGLYAYRSRIGVPPFMIYDEYHFPFWVVAP
;
A
#
# COMPACT_ATOMS: atom_id res chain seq x y z
N MET A 1 -15.78 60.28 49.34
CA MET A 1 -15.22 58.94 49.02
C MET A 1 -14.89 58.91 47.53
N ASN A 2 -13.70 59.39 47.13
CA ASN A 2 -13.20 59.24 45.76
C ASN A 2 -11.92 58.41 45.83
N LYS A 3 -12.04 57.13 45.47
CA LYS A 3 -10.93 56.18 45.44
C LYS A 3 -10.00 56.50 44.26
N ARG A 4 -8.70 56.64 44.56
CA ARG A 4 -7.61 56.67 43.58
C ARG A 4 -7.45 55.27 42.98
N MET A 5 -7.45 55.15 41.66
CA MET A 5 -7.07 53.94 40.93
C MET A 5 -5.54 53.97 40.69
N PRO A 6 -4.80 52.89 40.97
CA PRO A 6 -3.37 52.84 40.69
C PRO A 6 -3.12 52.53 39.21
N LEU A 7 -2.12 53.18 38.65
CA LEU A 7 -1.59 52.92 37.32
C LEU A 7 -0.83 51.59 37.35
N VAL A 8 -1.37 50.55 36.70
CA VAL A 8 -0.66 49.27 36.50
C VAL A 8 0.24 49.43 35.28
N CYS A 9 1.55 49.38 35.49
CA CYS A 9 2.54 49.23 34.42
C CYS A 9 2.36 47.85 33.77
N VAL A 10 1.87 47.84 32.54
CA VAL A 10 1.92 46.65 31.68
C VAL A 10 3.32 46.58 31.10
N THR A 11 4.14 45.67 31.62
CA THR A 11 5.39 45.25 30.98
C THR A 11 5.04 44.48 29.71
N LEU A 12 5.28 45.12 28.56
CA LEU A 12 5.21 44.49 27.24
C LEU A 12 6.36 43.47 27.14
N VAL A 13 6.06 42.18 27.32
CA VAL A 13 7.01 41.11 26.97
C VAL A 13 7.00 41.01 25.45
N LEU A 14 7.98 41.65 24.80
CA LEU A 14 8.33 41.38 23.41
C LEU A 14 8.80 39.93 23.34
N GLY A 15 7.88 39.02 23.04
CA GLY A 15 8.24 37.69 22.58
C GLY A 15 9.03 37.85 21.28
N LEU A 16 10.34 37.65 21.36
CA LEU A 16 11.15 37.38 20.19
C LEU A 16 10.60 36.10 19.57
N SER A 17 9.77 36.24 18.55
CA SER A 17 9.53 35.17 17.59
C SER A 17 10.85 34.94 16.86
N ILE A 18 11.68 34.04 17.38
CA ILE A 18 12.79 33.50 16.60
C ILE A 18 12.11 32.69 15.50
N SER A 19 12.11 33.22 14.29
CA SER A 19 11.80 32.43 13.11
C SER A 19 12.90 31.37 13.01
N VAL A 20 12.63 30.17 13.52
CA VAL A 20 13.46 29.01 13.19
C VAL A 20 13.17 28.72 11.72
N SER A 21 14.12 29.05 10.86
CA SER A 21 14.08 28.61 9.47
C SER A 21 14.68 27.22 9.46
N ALA A 22 13.93 26.25 8.95
CA ALA A 22 14.47 24.95 8.59
C ALA A 22 15.68 25.13 7.66
N THR A 23 16.75 24.40 7.95
CA THR A 23 18.00 24.36 7.19
C THR A 23 18.10 23.04 6.42
N VAL A 24 18.74 23.07 5.25
CA VAL A 24 19.05 21.85 4.48
C VAL A 24 20.51 21.49 4.69
N LEU A 25 20.76 20.27 5.19
CA LEU A 25 22.07 19.70 5.45
C LEU A 25 22.35 18.63 4.39
N HIS A 26 23.42 18.81 3.60
CA HIS A 26 23.71 17.93 2.46
C HIS A 26 24.66 16.79 2.83
N VAL A 27 24.28 15.56 2.51
CA VAL A 27 25.08 14.34 2.69
C VAL A 27 25.38 13.72 1.31
N PRO A 28 26.63 13.42 0.95
CA PRO A 28 27.84 13.53 1.77
C PRO A 28 28.54 14.90 1.68
N GLY A 29 27.95 15.87 0.95
CA GLY A 29 28.64 17.09 0.53
C GLY A 29 29.10 18.01 1.67
N GLN A 30 28.32 18.12 2.74
CA GLN A 30 28.66 18.87 3.96
C GLN A 30 29.02 17.94 5.13
N TYR A 31 28.32 16.82 5.25
CA TYR A 31 28.51 15.82 6.31
C TYR A 31 28.84 14.47 5.68
N PRO A 32 29.89 13.76 6.15
CA PRO A 32 30.40 12.58 5.45
C PRO A 32 29.47 11.35 5.51
N THR A 33 28.54 11.30 6.47
CA THR A 33 27.59 10.20 6.67
C THR A 33 26.21 10.74 6.97
N ILE A 34 25.18 9.90 6.83
CA ILE A 34 23.79 10.29 7.11
C ILE A 34 23.63 10.66 8.59
N GLN A 35 24.15 9.83 9.51
CA GLN A 35 24.10 10.12 10.95
C GLN A 35 24.81 11.43 11.29
N ALA A 36 25.93 11.77 10.65
CA ALA A 36 26.60 13.04 10.91
C ALA A 36 25.75 14.26 10.47
N GLY A 37 24.90 14.09 9.45
CA GLY A 37 23.89 15.08 9.07
C GLY A 37 22.77 15.16 10.11
N ILE A 38 22.26 14.02 10.57
CA ILE A 38 21.22 13.93 11.62
C ILE A 38 21.70 14.57 12.93
N ASP A 39 22.90 14.24 13.39
CA ASP A 39 23.51 14.78 14.61
C ASP A 39 23.66 16.31 14.59
N ALA A 40 23.76 16.89 13.40
CA ALA A 40 23.88 18.33 13.19
C ALA A 40 22.54 19.04 12.96
N ALA A 41 21.47 18.29 12.66
CA ALA A 41 20.15 18.82 12.38
C ALA A 41 19.40 19.20 13.67
N GLY A 42 18.64 20.28 13.60
CA GLY A 42 17.68 20.69 14.62
C GLY A 42 16.23 20.45 14.20
N GLU A 43 15.31 20.86 15.07
CA GLU A 43 13.86 20.70 14.83
C GLU A 43 13.42 21.34 13.50
N GLY A 44 12.80 20.54 12.64
CA GLY A 44 12.28 20.95 11.33
C GLY A 44 13.34 21.02 10.22
N ASP A 45 14.61 20.75 10.50
CA ASP A 45 15.65 20.72 9.46
C ASP A 45 15.46 19.54 8.48
N THR A 46 16.17 19.59 7.35
CA THR A 46 16.19 18.52 6.35
C THR A 46 17.62 18.02 6.13
N VAL A 47 17.85 16.74 6.35
CA VAL A 47 19.05 16.03 5.90
C VAL A 47 18.77 15.50 4.49
N LEU A 48 19.37 16.15 3.48
CA LEU A 48 19.22 15.82 2.07
C LEU A 48 20.38 14.93 1.61
N VAL A 49 20.05 13.71 1.20
CA VAL A 49 21.02 12.65 0.86
C VAL A 49 21.10 12.50 -0.66
N ALA A 50 22.30 12.73 -1.21
CA ALA A 50 22.57 12.60 -2.63
C ALA A 50 22.54 11.14 -3.12
N ASP A 51 22.66 10.94 -4.43
CA ASP A 51 22.73 9.60 -5.02
C ASP A 51 23.96 8.83 -4.51
N GLY A 52 23.75 7.56 -4.18
CA GLY A 52 24.81 6.67 -3.71
C GLY A 52 24.30 5.47 -2.94
N THR A 53 25.20 4.52 -2.70
CA THR A 53 24.99 3.41 -1.76
C THR A 53 25.71 3.75 -0.46
N TYR A 54 24.94 3.84 0.61
CA TYR A 54 25.36 4.25 1.94
C TYR A 54 25.47 3.00 2.81
N THR A 55 26.69 2.65 3.20
CA THR A 55 27.03 1.45 3.97
C THR A 55 27.93 1.78 5.16
N GLY A 56 28.10 0.81 6.07
CA GLY A 56 28.96 0.93 7.25
C GLY A 56 28.51 1.97 8.29
N ASP A 57 29.38 2.16 9.29
CA ASP A 57 29.09 3.00 10.47
C ASP A 57 28.71 4.44 10.09
N GLY A 58 27.62 4.91 10.70
CA GLY A 58 27.05 6.25 10.46
C GLY A 58 26.10 6.35 9.26
N ASN A 59 25.90 5.26 8.52
CA ASN A 59 24.92 5.16 7.43
C ASN A 59 23.84 4.09 7.67
N ARG A 60 23.99 3.32 8.75
CA ARG A 60 23.05 2.32 9.27
C ARG A 60 22.84 2.56 10.76
N ASP A 61 21.80 1.96 11.31
CA ASP A 61 21.31 2.17 12.68
C ASP A 61 21.08 3.67 13.00
N LEU A 62 20.52 4.38 12.02
CA LEU A 62 20.30 5.81 12.07
C LEU A 62 19.27 6.18 13.13
N ASP A 63 19.63 7.15 13.97
CA ASP A 63 18.87 7.56 15.16
C ASP A 63 18.66 9.08 15.13
N PHE A 64 17.40 9.51 15.19
CA PHE A 64 17.02 10.93 15.17
C PHE A 64 17.23 11.61 16.53
N GLY A 65 17.45 10.83 17.59
CA GLY A 65 17.73 11.35 18.93
C GLY A 65 16.56 12.11 19.56
N GLY A 66 15.32 11.85 19.13
CA GLY A 66 14.13 12.56 19.59
C GLY A 66 13.93 13.95 18.97
N VAL A 67 14.71 14.31 17.93
CA VAL A 67 14.56 15.56 17.19
C VAL A 67 13.70 15.31 15.96
N ASN A 68 12.65 16.10 15.77
CA ASN A 68 11.83 15.94 14.59
C ASN A 68 12.43 16.65 13.38
N MET A 69 12.76 15.89 12.35
CA MET A 69 13.41 16.39 11.13
C MET A 69 12.99 15.57 9.90
N VAL A 70 13.36 16.04 8.72
CA VAL A 70 13.20 15.28 7.48
C VAL A 70 14.54 14.68 7.07
N VAL A 71 14.61 13.36 6.91
CA VAL A 71 15.72 12.70 6.21
C VAL A 71 15.18 12.21 4.87
N MET A 72 15.74 12.70 3.77
CA MET A 72 15.23 12.37 2.44
C MET A 72 16.32 12.20 1.38
N SER A 73 16.07 11.35 0.40
CA SER A 73 16.91 11.32 -0.80
C SER A 73 16.67 12.52 -1.71
N GLU A 74 17.66 12.82 -2.54
CA GLU A 74 17.57 13.86 -3.57
C GLU A 74 16.79 13.38 -4.81
N ASN A 75 17.02 12.14 -5.26
CA ASN A 75 16.51 11.63 -6.54
C ASN A 75 15.75 10.30 -6.47
N GLY A 76 15.32 9.87 -5.28
CA GLY A 76 14.45 8.70 -5.10
C GLY A 76 15.18 7.40 -4.73
N PRO A 77 14.41 6.35 -4.38
CA PRO A 77 14.95 5.14 -3.76
C PRO A 77 15.89 4.36 -4.68
N GLU A 78 15.71 4.45 -5.99
CA GLU A 78 16.43 3.66 -7.00
C GLU A 78 17.90 4.06 -7.16
N VAL A 79 18.29 5.23 -6.65
CA VAL A 79 19.66 5.75 -6.74
C VAL A 79 20.23 6.16 -5.39
N THR A 80 19.43 6.18 -4.32
CA THR A 80 19.86 6.46 -2.95
C THR A 80 19.52 5.27 -2.05
N ILE A 81 20.52 4.42 -1.86
CA ILE A 81 20.38 3.11 -1.23
C ILE A 81 21.03 3.15 0.15
N ILE A 82 20.28 2.76 1.17
CA ILE A 82 20.80 2.42 2.50
C ILE A 82 20.91 0.90 2.57
N ASP A 83 22.13 0.40 2.42
CA ASP A 83 22.44 -1.02 2.56
C ASP A 83 22.96 -1.26 3.98
N CYS A 84 22.15 -1.94 4.78
CA CYS A 84 22.43 -2.12 6.21
C CYS A 84 23.59 -3.10 6.45
N GLU A 85 23.93 -3.93 5.46
CA GLU A 85 24.91 -5.03 5.58
C GLU A 85 24.63 -5.96 6.77
N GLY A 86 23.35 -6.10 7.14
CA GLY A 86 22.90 -6.86 8.30
C GLY A 86 23.01 -8.37 8.09
N SER A 87 23.38 -9.10 9.15
CA SER A 87 23.42 -10.56 9.15
C SER A 87 23.15 -11.16 10.52
N SER A 88 23.03 -12.49 10.61
CA SER A 88 22.83 -13.19 11.88
C SER A 88 23.99 -13.10 12.86
N VAL A 89 25.18 -12.72 12.39
CA VAL A 89 26.38 -12.53 13.23
C VAL A 89 26.69 -11.06 13.47
N ASP A 90 26.10 -10.17 12.68
CA ASP A 90 26.27 -8.71 12.75
C ASP A 90 24.94 -8.03 12.38
N PRO A 91 23.94 -8.04 13.28
CA PRO A 91 22.61 -7.55 12.98
C PRO A 91 22.60 -6.01 12.93
N HIS A 92 22.02 -5.48 11.87
CA HIS A 92 21.91 -4.04 11.60
C HIS A 92 20.58 -3.73 10.92
N ARG A 93 20.10 -2.51 11.10
CA ARG A 93 18.91 -1.96 10.41
C ARG A 93 19.22 -0.58 9.85
N ALA A 94 18.29 0.02 9.12
CA ALA A 94 18.48 1.37 8.60
C ALA A 94 18.16 2.44 9.65
N PHE A 95 16.98 2.39 10.27
CA PHE A 95 16.51 3.42 11.19
C PHE A 95 16.00 2.84 12.52
N PHE A 96 16.25 3.56 13.61
CA PHE A 96 15.70 3.27 14.92
C PHE A 96 15.12 4.53 15.57
N PHE A 97 13.79 4.58 15.68
CA PHE A 97 13.04 5.64 16.33
C PHE A 97 12.65 5.20 17.75
N HIS A 98 13.15 5.92 18.75
CA HIS A 98 12.92 5.60 20.17
C HIS A 98 12.92 6.84 21.08
N GLY A 99 13.10 8.03 20.52
CA GLY A 99 13.21 9.30 21.24
C GLY A 99 11.88 10.00 21.49
N GLY A 100 10.76 9.41 21.05
CA GLY A 100 9.44 10.06 21.10
C GLY A 100 9.18 10.95 19.89
N GLU A 101 9.85 10.66 18.77
CA GLU A 101 9.64 11.31 17.48
C GLU A 101 8.15 11.24 17.07
N ASP A 102 7.62 12.30 16.49
CA ASP A 102 6.25 12.34 15.96
C ASP A 102 6.22 12.32 14.43
N GLN A 103 5.04 12.52 13.83
CA GLN A 103 4.85 12.44 12.38
C GLN A 103 5.55 13.57 11.59
N SER A 104 6.17 14.54 12.26
CA SER A 104 7.08 15.51 11.65
C SER A 104 8.51 14.97 11.48
N SER A 105 8.84 13.83 12.10
CA SER A 105 9.99 13.01 11.73
C SER A 105 9.67 12.22 10.46
N VAL A 106 10.36 12.53 9.37
CA VAL A 106 10.08 11.96 8.05
C VAL A 106 11.29 11.20 7.52
N VAL A 107 11.05 10.00 7.00
CA VAL A 107 12.01 9.24 6.18
C VAL A 107 11.38 9.01 4.81
N GLN A 108 12.04 9.51 3.76
CA GLN A 108 11.50 9.37 2.41
C GLN A 108 12.52 9.23 1.28
N GLY A 109 12.13 8.48 0.25
CA GLY A 109 12.89 8.38 -0.99
C GLY A 109 14.08 7.43 -0.94
N PHE A 110 14.16 6.48 0.00
CA PHE A 110 15.29 5.56 0.11
C PHE A 110 14.95 4.15 -0.34
N GLU A 111 15.89 3.49 -1.01
CA GLU A 111 15.92 2.02 -0.97
C GLU A 111 16.55 1.61 0.37
N ILE A 112 15.85 0.78 1.15
CA ILE A 112 16.31 0.26 2.44
C ILE A 112 16.42 -1.26 2.31
N THR A 113 17.63 -1.77 2.36
CA THR A 113 17.92 -3.18 2.06
C THR A 113 18.91 -3.83 3.01
N ASN A 114 18.94 -5.17 2.97
CA ASN A 114 19.81 -6.05 3.74
C ASN A 114 19.79 -5.79 5.25
N GLY A 115 18.67 -5.30 5.78
CA GLY A 115 18.43 -5.22 7.22
C GLY A 115 18.27 -6.60 7.82
N TYR A 116 18.84 -6.83 9.01
CA TYR A 116 18.77 -8.10 9.71
C TYR A 116 18.63 -7.90 11.23
N ALA A 117 17.48 -8.27 11.80
CA ALA A 117 17.16 -8.11 13.22
C ALA A 117 16.94 -9.46 13.92
N VAL A 118 17.78 -9.78 14.92
CA VAL A 118 17.68 -10.99 15.75
C VAL A 118 18.06 -10.71 17.19
N GLY A 119 17.74 -11.64 18.09
CA GLY A 119 18.12 -11.58 19.49
C GLY A 119 16.89 -11.48 20.40
N LEU A 120 17.01 -10.68 21.45
CA LEU A 120 15.92 -10.40 22.36
C LEU A 120 15.29 -9.05 22.02
N TYR A 121 13.99 -8.94 22.30
CA TYR A 121 13.28 -7.67 22.21
C TYR A 121 14.07 -6.54 22.91
N PRO A 122 14.21 -5.35 22.29
CA PRO A 122 13.60 -4.97 21.00
C PRO A 122 14.49 -5.23 19.77
N PHE A 123 15.67 -5.85 19.94
CA PHE A 123 16.66 -5.98 18.86
C PHE A 123 16.27 -7.00 17.76
N SER A 124 15.30 -7.86 18.05
CA SER A 124 14.74 -8.87 17.15
C SER A 124 13.71 -8.34 16.14
N ASP A 125 13.41 -7.04 16.21
CA ASP A 125 12.24 -6.45 15.59
C ASP A 125 12.66 -5.43 14.52
N GLY A 126 11.92 -5.37 13.42
CA GLY A 126 12.09 -4.36 12.36
C GLY A 126 13.44 -4.50 11.67
N GLY A 127 13.52 -5.39 10.67
CA GLY A 127 14.76 -5.64 9.95
C GLY A 127 15.30 -4.37 9.28
N GLY A 128 14.42 -3.56 8.68
CA GLY A 128 14.77 -2.27 8.09
C GLY A 128 14.58 -1.08 9.03
N ILE A 129 13.41 -0.97 9.67
CA ILE A 129 13.06 0.17 10.54
C ILE A 129 12.38 -0.35 11.82
N LEU A 130 12.79 0.20 12.95
CA LEU A 130 12.15 -0.07 14.24
C LEU A 130 11.64 1.24 14.85
N CYS A 131 10.37 1.27 15.24
CA CYS A 131 9.73 2.37 15.95
C CYS A 131 9.22 1.90 17.31
N ILE A 132 9.71 2.52 18.39
CA ILE A 132 9.28 2.25 19.76
C ILE A 132 8.84 3.56 20.39
N SER A 133 7.59 3.64 20.85
CA SER A 133 7.02 4.84 21.48
C SER A 133 7.20 6.11 20.65
N SER A 134 7.29 5.95 19.33
CA SER A 134 7.64 6.97 18.35
C SER A 134 6.80 6.76 17.10
N SER A 135 6.39 7.84 16.43
CA SER A 135 5.35 7.85 15.41
C SER A 135 5.79 8.57 14.12
N PRO A 136 6.91 8.15 13.48
CA PRO A 136 7.41 8.81 12.28
C PRO A 136 6.47 8.67 11.07
N ASN A 137 6.72 9.48 10.05
CA ASN A 137 6.09 9.38 8.74
C ASN A 137 7.09 8.77 7.75
N ILE A 138 6.80 7.53 7.32
CA ILE A 138 7.67 6.74 6.45
C ILE A 138 6.99 6.67 5.08
N MET A 139 7.57 7.32 4.06
CA MET A 139 6.91 7.44 2.76
C MET A 139 7.84 7.40 1.56
N TRP A 140 7.34 6.96 0.40
CA TRP A 140 8.10 6.98 -0.86
C TRP A 140 9.42 6.19 -0.80
N ASN A 141 9.49 5.16 0.04
CA ASN A 141 10.67 4.28 0.14
C ASN A 141 10.40 2.95 -0.58
N THR A 142 11.49 2.32 -1.02
CA THR A 142 11.51 0.91 -1.43
C THR A 142 12.19 0.12 -0.32
N ILE A 143 11.45 -0.68 0.44
CA ILE A 143 11.97 -1.43 1.57
C ILE A 143 12.01 -2.90 1.17
N THR A 144 13.21 -3.41 0.89
CA THR A 144 13.38 -4.71 0.22
C THR A 144 14.35 -5.62 0.95
N ASP A 145 14.09 -6.92 0.91
CA ASP A 145 15.02 -7.96 1.37
C ASP A 145 15.52 -7.79 2.82
N ASN A 146 14.69 -7.19 3.68
CA ASN A 146 14.98 -7.08 5.12
C ASN A 146 14.42 -8.30 5.85
N VAL A 147 15.16 -8.76 6.86
CA VAL A 147 14.85 -9.96 7.62
C VAL A 147 14.81 -9.66 9.11
N ALA A 148 13.80 -10.18 9.81
CA ALA A 148 13.72 -10.07 11.27
C ALA A 148 13.16 -11.34 11.90
N VAL A 149 13.22 -11.45 13.24
CA VAL A 149 12.36 -12.41 13.94
C VAL A 149 10.93 -11.90 13.94
N TYR A 150 10.73 -10.62 14.27
CA TYR A 150 9.44 -9.94 14.29
C TYR A 150 9.45 -8.76 13.31
N ALA A 151 8.53 -8.75 12.35
CA ALA A 151 8.38 -7.68 11.35
C ALA A 151 9.62 -7.50 10.45
N GLY A 152 9.64 -8.14 9.28
CA GLY A 152 10.81 -8.18 8.40
C GLY A 152 11.27 -6.81 7.95
N ALA A 153 10.35 -5.89 7.64
CA ALA A 153 10.66 -4.54 7.21
C ALA A 153 10.54 -3.51 8.34
N ILE A 154 9.32 -3.24 8.81
CA ILE A 154 9.03 -2.18 9.78
C ILE A 154 8.33 -2.79 11.00
N SER A 155 8.88 -2.57 12.19
CA SER A 155 8.18 -2.84 13.44
C SER A 155 7.73 -1.54 14.10
N CYS A 156 6.47 -1.49 14.54
CA CYS A 156 5.87 -0.38 15.26
C CYS A 156 5.33 -0.87 16.62
N ASP A 157 5.90 -0.38 17.71
CA ASP A 157 5.49 -0.71 19.07
C ASP A 157 5.16 0.58 19.84
N TYR A 158 3.95 0.66 20.41
CA TYR A 158 3.42 1.90 21.01
C TYR A 158 3.50 3.11 20.06
N SER A 159 3.09 2.93 18.80
CA SER A 159 3.29 3.90 17.72
C SER A 159 1.97 4.33 17.08
N SER A 160 1.93 5.56 16.58
CA SER A 160 0.92 6.09 15.66
C SER A 160 1.55 6.54 14.35
N ALA A 161 2.59 5.81 13.90
CA ALA A 161 3.29 6.11 12.65
C ALA A 161 2.35 6.15 11.44
N ARG A 162 2.77 6.89 10.42
CA ARG A 162 2.14 6.87 9.10
C ARG A 162 3.09 6.20 8.12
N ILE A 163 2.65 5.09 7.54
CA ILE A 163 3.42 4.33 6.55
C ILE A 163 2.67 4.45 5.22
N ALA A 164 3.17 5.24 4.29
CA ALA A 164 2.42 5.49 3.06
C ALA A 164 3.24 5.62 1.79
N ASN A 165 2.69 5.18 0.65
CA ASN A 165 3.34 5.28 -0.65
C ASN A 165 4.72 4.59 -0.70
N ASN A 166 4.89 3.50 0.06
CA ASN A 166 6.10 2.70 0.02
C ASN A 166 5.88 1.41 -0.79
N ILE A 167 6.98 0.83 -1.25
CA ILE A 167 7.02 -0.48 -1.89
C ILE A 167 7.77 -1.43 -0.94
N PHE A 168 7.11 -2.50 -0.50
CA PHE A 168 7.69 -3.56 0.33
C PHE A 168 7.86 -4.82 -0.50
N VAL A 169 9.10 -5.28 -0.71
CA VAL A 169 9.37 -6.45 -1.56
C VAL A 169 10.27 -7.45 -0.84
N GLY A 170 9.88 -8.72 -0.83
CA GLY A 170 10.80 -9.79 -0.41
C GLY A 170 11.24 -9.73 1.06
N ASN A 171 10.58 -8.95 1.91
CA ASN A 171 10.92 -8.89 3.33
C ASN A 171 10.42 -10.16 4.04
N ALA A 172 11.17 -10.62 5.04
CA ALA A 172 10.90 -11.89 5.69
C ALA A 172 10.92 -11.78 7.21
N ALA A 173 9.98 -12.46 7.87
CA ALA A 173 9.99 -12.64 9.31
C ALA A 173 9.78 -14.09 9.72
N PHE A 174 10.16 -14.42 10.95
CA PHE A 174 9.83 -15.71 11.54
C PHE A 174 8.44 -15.70 12.17
N GLU A 175 8.11 -14.68 12.96
CA GLU A 175 6.87 -14.57 13.74
C GLU A 175 5.92 -13.52 13.14
N ASN A 176 5.84 -12.30 13.68
CA ASN A 176 4.73 -11.34 13.48
C ASN A 176 4.28 -11.09 12.02
N ALA A 177 5.15 -10.53 11.18
CA ALA A 177 4.76 -10.07 9.84
C ALA A 177 5.95 -10.03 8.87
N GLY A 178 5.75 -10.44 7.61
CA GLY A 178 6.82 -10.39 6.62
C GLY A 178 7.30 -8.96 6.32
N ALA A 179 6.38 -7.99 6.26
CA ALA A 179 6.71 -6.59 6.05
C ALA A 179 6.49 -5.74 7.31
N ILE A 180 5.24 -5.43 7.66
CA ILE A 180 4.90 -4.45 8.70
C ILE A 180 4.29 -5.17 9.89
N GLY A 181 4.93 -5.09 11.05
CA GLY A 181 4.41 -5.58 12.32
C GLY A 181 4.02 -4.44 13.25
N CYS A 182 2.87 -4.54 13.90
CA CYS A 182 2.40 -3.52 14.83
C CYS A 182 1.90 -4.13 16.15
N ASP A 183 2.37 -3.62 17.28
CA ASP A 183 1.91 -4.01 18.62
C ASP A 183 1.58 -2.76 19.45
N TYR A 184 0.48 -2.81 20.21
CA TYR A 184 -0.01 -1.69 21.02
C TYR A 184 -0.10 -0.35 20.25
N SER A 185 -0.48 -0.39 18.97
CA SER A 185 -0.27 0.72 18.03
C SER A 185 -1.52 1.12 17.24
N ASP A 186 -1.57 2.40 16.85
CA ASP A 186 -2.63 3.04 16.07
C ASP A 186 -2.08 3.56 14.72
N VAL A 187 -1.51 2.65 13.92
CA VAL A 187 -0.78 2.98 12.68
C VAL A 187 -1.73 3.16 11.51
N THR A 188 -1.43 4.14 10.64
CA THR A 188 -2.06 4.28 9.32
C THR A 188 -1.14 3.73 8.24
N ILE A 189 -1.62 2.75 7.48
CA ILE A 189 -0.92 2.10 6.36
C ILE A 189 -1.70 2.42 5.08
N ALA A 190 -1.18 3.33 4.27
CA ALA A 190 -1.92 3.88 3.12
C ALA A 190 -1.15 3.83 1.79
N ASP A 191 -1.79 3.41 0.71
CA ASP A 191 -1.23 3.53 -0.66
C ASP A 191 0.11 2.78 -0.84
N ASN A 192 0.35 1.72 -0.09
CA ASN A 192 1.56 0.93 -0.21
C ASN A 192 1.36 -0.26 -1.16
N THR A 193 2.46 -0.70 -1.77
CA THR A 193 2.53 -1.95 -2.52
C THR A 193 3.34 -2.96 -1.73
N LEU A 194 2.71 -4.02 -1.23
CA LEU A 194 3.35 -5.09 -0.44
C LEU A 194 3.34 -6.38 -1.23
N VAL A 195 4.51 -6.79 -1.71
CA VAL A 195 4.66 -7.88 -2.68
C VAL A 195 5.71 -8.89 -2.25
N LEU A 196 5.39 -10.18 -2.32
CA LEU A 196 6.35 -11.27 -2.05
C LEU A 196 7.00 -11.22 -0.66
N ASN A 197 6.34 -10.61 0.33
CA ASN A 197 6.80 -10.66 1.71
C ASN A 197 6.36 -11.99 2.35
N SER A 198 7.12 -12.45 3.33
CA SER A 198 6.90 -13.77 3.92
C SER A 198 7.04 -13.82 5.44
N ALA A 199 6.19 -14.61 6.10
CA ALA A 199 6.34 -14.91 7.52
C ALA A 199 6.24 -16.42 7.79
N GLY A 200 7.07 -16.92 8.71
CA GLY A 200 7.03 -18.32 9.14
C GLY A 200 5.75 -18.67 9.91
N PHE A 201 5.34 -17.83 10.86
CA PHE A 201 4.17 -18.07 11.71
C PHE A 201 3.10 -16.98 11.63
N GLY A 202 3.46 -15.72 11.51
CA GLY A 202 2.49 -14.62 11.46
C GLY A 202 2.01 -14.32 10.05
N ALA A 203 1.75 -13.05 9.77
CA ALA A 203 1.16 -12.59 8.52
C ALA A 203 2.19 -12.46 7.40
N GLY A 204 1.84 -12.79 6.17
CA GLY A 204 2.79 -12.67 5.05
C GLY A 204 3.20 -11.22 4.78
N ALA A 205 2.29 -10.25 4.91
CA ALA A 205 2.59 -8.83 4.73
C ALA A 205 2.47 -8.01 6.02
N ILE A 206 1.25 -7.85 6.55
CA ILE A 206 0.96 -6.94 7.67
C ILE A 206 0.40 -7.76 8.84
N GLY A 207 1.08 -7.73 9.97
CA GLY A 207 0.65 -8.37 11.21
C GLY A 207 0.41 -7.33 12.29
N PHE A 208 -0.70 -7.43 13.02
CA PHE A 208 -0.93 -6.55 14.16
C PHE A 208 -1.62 -7.24 15.33
N GLY A 209 -1.17 -6.84 16.52
CA GLY A 209 -1.39 -7.54 17.77
C GLY A 209 -1.66 -6.63 18.96
N ASN A 210 -2.12 -7.24 20.05
CA ASN A 210 -2.04 -6.66 21.40
C ASN A 210 -2.69 -5.26 21.54
N SER A 211 -4.02 -5.18 21.42
CA SER A 211 -4.78 -3.92 21.54
C SER A 211 -4.39 -2.85 20.50
N SER A 212 -3.95 -3.25 19.31
CA SER A 212 -3.72 -2.32 18.21
C SER A 212 -5.02 -1.95 17.49
N ASN A 213 -5.06 -0.77 16.87
CA ASN A 213 -6.16 -0.31 16.03
C ASN A 213 -5.66 0.34 14.74
N LEU A 214 -5.52 -0.45 13.68
CA LEU A 214 -4.93 0.01 12.43
C LEU A 214 -5.97 0.51 11.43
N THR A 215 -5.58 1.51 10.65
CA THR A 215 -6.27 1.89 9.40
C THR A 215 -5.41 1.48 8.22
N ILE A 216 -5.90 0.55 7.41
CA ILE A 216 -5.19 -0.01 6.25
C ILE A 216 -6.01 0.35 5.00
N THR A 217 -5.50 1.24 4.15
CA THR A 217 -6.27 1.77 3.03
C THR A 217 -5.51 1.94 1.72
N GLY A 218 -6.15 1.68 0.58
CA GLY A 218 -5.55 1.92 -0.74
C GLY A 218 -4.33 1.04 -1.05
N ASN A 219 -4.09 -0.03 -0.28
CA ASN A 219 -2.89 -0.86 -0.47
C ASN A 219 -3.10 -1.97 -1.49
N MET A 220 -2.03 -2.32 -2.20
CA MET A 220 -1.93 -3.52 -3.01
C MET A 220 -1.11 -4.57 -2.25
N ILE A 221 -1.75 -5.64 -1.78
CA ILE A 221 -1.15 -6.72 -0.99
C ILE A 221 -1.16 -7.97 -1.85
N LEU A 222 -0.02 -8.30 -2.47
CA LEU A 222 0.05 -9.26 -3.57
C LEU A 222 1.10 -10.34 -3.32
N ARG A 223 0.73 -11.62 -3.52
CA ARG A 223 1.69 -12.74 -3.49
C ARG A 223 2.52 -12.84 -2.22
N ASN A 224 1.99 -12.40 -1.09
CA ASN A 224 2.64 -12.58 0.21
C ASN A 224 2.32 -13.96 0.75
N THR A 225 3.23 -14.53 1.54
CA THR A 225 3.12 -15.92 2.00
C THR A 225 3.28 -16.04 3.52
N ALA A 226 2.40 -16.79 4.15
CA ALA A 226 2.45 -17.08 5.58
C ALA A 226 2.47 -18.59 5.85
N GLY A 227 3.25 -19.03 6.85
CA GLY A 227 3.17 -20.42 7.30
C GLY A 227 1.99 -20.69 8.23
N TRP A 228 1.51 -19.69 9.00
CA TRP A 228 0.32 -19.87 9.82
C TRP A 228 -0.70 -18.72 9.74
N GLY A 229 -0.29 -17.46 9.96
CA GLY A 229 -1.19 -16.31 9.89
C GLY A 229 -1.75 -16.04 8.50
N GLY A 230 -2.50 -14.96 8.33
CA GLY A 230 -3.06 -14.65 7.02
C GLY A 230 -1.99 -14.34 5.98
N GLY A 231 -2.16 -14.84 4.75
CA GLY A 231 -1.17 -14.68 3.69
C GLY A 231 -0.89 -13.21 3.37
N GLY A 232 -1.91 -12.35 3.43
CA GLY A 232 -1.75 -10.90 3.41
C GLY A 232 -1.69 -10.31 4.81
N ILE A 233 -2.81 -10.33 5.54
CA ILE A 233 -2.96 -9.69 6.85
C ILE A 233 -3.24 -10.69 7.96
N GLY A 234 -2.59 -10.52 9.11
CA GLY A 234 -2.89 -11.23 10.35
C GLY A 234 -3.28 -10.27 11.47
N CYS A 235 -4.38 -10.55 12.16
CA CYS A 235 -4.87 -9.75 13.28
C CYS A 235 -5.10 -10.62 14.52
N ALA A 236 -4.56 -10.21 15.67
CA ALA A 236 -4.74 -10.90 16.95
C ALA A 236 -5.00 -9.91 18.11
N TYR A 237 -6.00 -10.16 18.96
CA TYR A 237 -6.36 -9.30 20.10
C TYR A 237 -6.48 -7.82 19.76
N SER A 238 -6.96 -7.48 18.55
CA SER A 238 -6.87 -6.13 17.99
C SER A 238 -8.09 -5.75 17.16
N ALA A 239 -8.17 -4.49 16.78
CA ALA A 239 -9.19 -3.98 15.87
C ALA A 239 -8.55 -3.35 14.63
N GLY A 240 -9.32 -3.16 13.57
CA GLY A 240 -8.86 -2.42 12.41
C GLY A 240 -9.93 -2.10 11.38
N LEU A 241 -9.67 -1.04 10.62
CA LEU A 241 -10.43 -0.65 9.43
C LEU A 241 -9.58 -0.97 8.18
N ILE A 242 -10.11 -1.80 7.31
CA ILE A 242 -9.48 -2.23 6.07
C ILE A 242 -10.35 -1.75 4.91
N MET A 243 -9.87 -0.77 4.15
CA MET A 243 -10.70 -0.08 3.17
C MET A 243 -10.00 0.13 1.82
N GLU A 244 -10.67 -0.10 0.69
CA GLU A 244 -10.09 0.22 -0.64
C GLU A 244 -8.78 -0.54 -0.93
N ASN A 245 -8.58 -1.74 -0.37
CA ASN A 245 -7.38 -2.53 -0.61
C ASN A 245 -7.63 -3.66 -1.60
N THR A 246 -6.57 -4.00 -2.34
CA THR A 246 -6.53 -5.17 -3.21
C THR A 246 -5.66 -6.27 -2.59
N PHE A 247 -6.25 -7.44 -2.36
CA PHE A 247 -5.57 -8.65 -1.90
C PHE A 247 -5.59 -9.68 -3.01
N ALA A 248 -4.42 -10.01 -3.57
CA ALA A 248 -4.38 -10.97 -4.66
C ALA A 248 -3.24 -11.97 -4.55
N GLU A 249 -3.57 -13.23 -4.84
CA GLU A 249 -2.58 -14.31 -4.93
C GLU A 249 -1.75 -14.49 -3.65
N ASN A 250 -2.22 -14.00 -2.51
CA ASN A 250 -1.58 -14.27 -1.22
C ASN A 250 -1.89 -15.70 -0.79
N SER A 251 -0.95 -16.32 -0.06
CA SER A 251 -1.08 -17.71 0.35
C SER A 251 -0.75 -17.91 1.81
N ALA A 252 -1.51 -18.76 2.49
CA ALA A 252 -1.16 -19.25 3.81
C ALA A 252 -1.18 -20.77 3.85
N ASP A 253 -0.21 -21.38 4.53
CA ASP A 253 -0.16 -22.84 4.70
C ASP A 253 -1.21 -23.35 5.70
N SER A 254 -1.90 -22.45 6.41
CA SER A 254 -2.89 -22.79 7.44
C SER A 254 -4.21 -22.02 7.27
N VAL A 255 -4.24 -20.70 7.49
CA VAL A 255 -5.50 -19.96 7.61
C VAL A 255 -5.47 -18.62 6.89
N GLY A 256 -6.57 -18.24 6.26
CA GLY A 256 -6.77 -16.90 5.69
C GLY A 256 -5.80 -16.58 4.57
N GLY A 257 -6.07 -17.01 3.33
CA GLY A 257 -5.15 -16.72 2.22
C GLY A 257 -4.94 -15.21 2.06
N GLY A 258 -6.01 -14.43 2.12
CA GLY A 258 -5.95 -12.97 2.21
C GLY A 258 -5.74 -12.48 3.64
N ILE A 259 -6.73 -12.72 4.52
CA ILE A 259 -6.77 -12.22 5.89
C ILE A 259 -7.06 -13.34 6.88
N GLY A 260 -6.24 -13.44 7.93
CA GLY A 260 -6.47 -14.29 9.10
C GLY A 260 -6.77 -13.44 10.34
N VAL A 261 -7.91 -13.68 10.98
CA VAL A 261 -8.39 -12.94 12.15
C VAL A 261 -8.55 -13.88 13.34
N GLY A 262 -7.72 -13.72 14.35
CA GLY A 262 -7.71 -14.59 15.53
C GLY A 262 -7.95 -13.85 16.83
N TRP A 263 -8.37 -14.60 17.85
CA TRP A 263 -8.32 -14.22 19.25
C TRP A 263 -8.93 -12.85 19.59
N GLN A 264 -10.27 -12.80 19.71
CA GLN A 264 -11.00 -11.62 20.18
C GLN A 264 -10.75 -10.36 19.36
N SER A 265 -10.52 -10.51 18.06
CA SER A 265 -10.25 -9.41 17.14
C SER A 265 -11.50 -8.93 16.40
N SER A 266 -11.51 -7.68 15.97
CA SER A 266 -12.62 -7.08 15.22
C SER A 266 -12.16 -6.30 14.00
N LEU A 267 -12.55 -6.72 12.80
CA LEU A 267 -12.24 -6.00 11.56
C LEU A 267 -13.50 -5.46 10.88
N ALA A 268 -13.42 -4.20 10.47
CA ALA A 268 -14.35 -3.59 9.52
C ALA A 268 -13.69 -3.53 8.15
N MET A 269 -14.33 -4.11 7.15
CA MET A 269 -13.84 -4.23 5.78
C MET A 269 -14.82 -3.56 4.84
N VAL A 270 -14.36 -2.55 4.11
CA VAL A 270 -15.17 -1.72 3.22
C VAL A 270 -14.48 -1.65 1.87
N GLU A 271 -15.19 -1.88 0.76
CA GLU A 271 -14.64 -1.59 -0.58
C GLU A 271 -13.30 -2.29 -0.83
N ASN A 272 -13.16 -3.57 -0.44
CA ASN A 272 -11.95 -4.32 -0.73
C ASN A 272 -12.18 -5.28 -1.89
N THR A 273 -11.13 -5.56 -2.66
CA THR A 273 -11.12 -6.64 -3.64
C THR A 273 -10.15 -7.72 -3.19
N MET A 274 -10.66 -8.92 -2.94
CA MET A 274 -9.89 -10.12 -2.62
C MET A 274 -10.06 -11.10 -3.77
N ALA A 275 -8.96 -11.53 -4.37
CA ALA A 275 -9.04 -12.40 -5.54
C ALA A 275 -7.86 -13.36 -5.67
N GLY A 276 -8.16 -14.66 -5.66
CA GLY A 276 -7.16 -15.70 -5.90
C GLY A 276 -6.21 -15.94 -4.76
N ASN A 277 -6.57 -15.56 -3.54
CA ASN A 277 -5.83 -15.93 -2.36
C ASN A 277 -6.12 -17.39 -1.99
N VAL A 278 -5.16 -18.03 -1.33
CA VAL A 278 -5.16 -19.49 -1.11
C VAL A 278 -4.81 -19.82 0.34
N ALA A 279 -5.65 -20.62 0.99
CA ALA A 279 -5.31 -21.24 2.27
C ALA A 279 -6.14 -22.51 2.50
N PRO A 280 -5.76 -23.42 3.38
CA PRO A 280 -6.63 -24.54 3.75
C PRO A 280 -8.00 -24.13 4.32
N PHE A 281 -8.07 -23.01 5.05
CA PHE A 281 -9.30 -22.48 5.67
C PHE A 281 -9.45 -21.00 5.35
N GLY A 282 -10.54 -20.60 4.68
CA GLY A 282 -10.78 -19.19 4.32
C GLY A 282 -9.80 -18.71 3.26
N GLY A 283 -10.11 -18.90 1.98
CA GLY A 283 -9.22 -18.45 0.90
C GLY A 283 -9.04 -16.94 0.94
N ALA A 284 -10.13 -16.18 1.04
CA ALA A 284 -10.08 -14.74 1.26
C ALA A 284 -9.94 -14.41 2.75
N VAL A 285 -10.88 -14.86 3.59
CA VAL A 285 -10.96 -14.49 5.02
C VAL A 285 -11.17 -15.71 5.91
N TRP A 286 -10.36 -15.81 6.95
CA TRP A 286 -10.57 -16.73 8.07
C TRP A 286 -10.75 -15.97 9.37
N CYS A 287 -11.73 -16.35 10.19
CA CYS A 287 -11.87 -15.81 11.55
C CYS A 287 -12.13 -16.88 12.62
N ASP A 288 -11.47 -16.76 13.77
CA ASP A 288 -11.55 -17.75 14.86
C ASP A 288 -11.42 -17.14 16.27
N SER A 289 -12.04 -17.78 17.25
CA SER A 289 -11.90 -17.49 18.67
C SER A 289 -12.42 -16.10 19.07
N ALA A 290 -13.75 -15.94 19.04
CA ALA A 290 -14.48 -14.73 19.44
C ALA A 290 -14.20 -13.51 18.56
N CYS A 291 -13.91 -13.72 17.28
CA CYS A 291 -13.68 -12.64 16.33
C CYS A 291 -14.97 -12.15 15.67
N THR A 292 -14.95 -10.89 15.25
CA THR A 292 -16.04 -10.26 14.49
C THR A 292 -15.49 -9.63 13.21
N VAL A 293 -16.03 -10.02 12.06
CA VAL A 293 -15.68 -9.41 10.77
C VAL A 293 -16.93 -8.80 10.14
N THR A 294 -16.86 -7.55 9.70
CA THR A 294 -17.92 -6.91 8.92
C THR A 294 -17.39 -6.59 7.53
N MET A 295 -18.09 -7.02 6.49
CA MET A 295 -17.75 -6.80 5.09
C MET A 295 -18.90 -6.07 4.39
N ILE A 296 -18.57 -4.96 3.75
CA ILE A 296 -19.52 -4.17 2.96
C ILE A 296 -18.86 -3.68 1.68
N ASN A 297 -19.64 -3.58 0.59
CA ASN A 297 -19.18 -3.06 -0.70
C ASN A 297 -17.94 -3.78 -1.23
N SER A 298 -17.70 -5.04 -0.87
CA SER A 298 -16.44 -5.74 -1.20
C SER A 298 -16.64 -6.80 -2.28
N ILE A 299 -15.57 -7.16 -2.97
CA ILE A 299 -15.52 -8.29 -3.91
C ILE A 299 -14.59 -9.35 -3.33
N LEU A 300 -15.09 -10.57 -3.15
CA LEU A 300 -14.33 -11.77 -2.78
C LEU A 300 -14.51 -12.78 -3.91
N TRP A 301 -13.49 -12.96 -4.75
CA TRP A 301 -13.66 -13.65 -6.02
C TRP A 301 -12.53 -14.59 -6.43
N GLY A 302 -12.88 -15.87 -6.49
CA GLY A 302 -12.02 -16.91 -7.03
C GLY A 302 -10.84 -17.21 -6.12
N ASP A 303 -11.06 -17.09 -4.82
CA ASP A 303 -10.18 -17.56 -3.76
C ASP A 303 -10.40 -19.07 -3.54
N SER A 304 -9.41 -19.71 -2.92
CA SER A 304 -9.37 -21.17 -2.83
C SER A 304 -9.04 -21.65 -1.43
N ALA A 305 -9.94 -22.47 -0.88
CA ALA A 305 -9.72 -23.19 0.37
C ALA A 305 -10.41 -24.55 0.40
N ALA A 306 -9.93 -25.42 1.31
CA ALA A 306 -10.58 -26.71 1.56
C ALA A 306 -11.89 -26.54 2.34
N LEU A 307 -11.98 -25.56 3.24
CA LEU A 307 -13.23 -25.12 3.87
C LEU A 307 -13.37 -23.61 3.78
N GLY A 308 -14.56 -23.17 3.37
CA GLY A 308 -14.89 -21.74 3.24
C GLY A 308 -14.01 -21.11 2.17
N ARG A 309 -14.38 -21.30 0.90
CA ARG A 309 -13.56 -20.85 -0.25
C ARG A 309 -13.23 -19.37 -0.13
N GLU A 310 -14.24 -18.56 0.09
CA GLU A 310 -14.09 -17.14 0.37
C GLU A 310 -13.95 -16.91 1.88
N ILE A 311 -14.96 -17.32 2.65
CA ILE A 311 -15.07 -17.01 4.08
C ILE A 311 -15.16 -18.30 4.91
N CYS A 312 -14.33 -18.38 5.95
CA CYS A 312 -14.35 -19.47 6.93
C CYS A 312 -14.41 -18.91 8.36
N MET A 313 -15.41 -19.33 9.13
CA MET A 313 -15.57 -18.94 10.53
C MET A 313 -15.49 -20.15 11.45
N GLU A 314 -14.67 -20.04 12.48
CA GLU A 314 -14.36 -21.12 13.40
C GLU A 314 -14.34 -20.70 14.88
N ASN A 315 -14.24 -21.72 15.71
CA ASN A 315 -14.12 -21.64 17.17
C ASN A 315 -13.19 -22.72 17.73
N ARG A 316 -12.12 -23.03 17.00
CA ARG A 316 -11.15 -24.08 17.32
C ARG A 316 -10.45 -23.85 18.65
N TYR A 317 -10.15 -22.59 18.96
CA TYR A 317 -9.32 -22.23 20.11
C TYR A 317 -10.05 -21.39 21.15
N GLY A 318 -11.36 -21.20 21.01
CA GLY A 318 -12.09 -20.27 21.87
C GLY A 318 -13.59 -20.18 21.62
N ALA A 319 -14.14 -19.02 21.97
CA ALA A 319 -15.56 -18.76 21.79
C ALA A 319 -15.92 -18.63 20.29
N PRO A 320 -17.21 -18.76 19.93
CA PRO A 320 -17.65 -18.61 18.55
C PRO A 320 -17.38 -17.23 17.95
N SER A 321 -17.04 -17.23 16.66
CA SER A 321 -16.83 -16.01 15.86
C SER A 321 -18.09 -15.66 15.07
N SER A 322 -18.14 -14.43 14.54
CA SER A 322 -19.20 -14.00 13.62
C SER A 322 -18.67 -13.20 12.45
N ALA A 323 -19.41 -13.27 11.34
CA ALA A 323 -19.21 -12.42 10.18
C ALA A 323 -20.54 -11.78 9.76
N THR A 324 -20.48 -10.54 9.31
CA THR A 324 -21.60 -9.84 8.67
C THR A 324 -21.18 -9.43 7.28
N VAL A 325 -21.98 -9.76 6.27
CA VAL A 325 -21.68 -9.48 4.86
C VAL A 325 -22.89 -8.80 4.23
N SER A 326 -22.71 -7.65 3.60
CA SER A 326 -23.79 -6.93 2.91
C SER A 326 -23.25 -6.19 1.70
N TYR A 327 -24.08 -5.98 0.67
CA TYR A 327 -23.70 -5.24 -0.53
C TYR A 327 -22.34 -5.66 -1.11
N SER A 328 -22.03 -6.95 -1.07
CA SER A 328 -20.74 -7.49 -1.51
C SER A 328 -20.95 -8.60 -2.54
N ASP A 329 -19.99 -8.75 -3.45
CA ASP A 329 -19.95 -9.85 -4.40
C ASP A 329 -19.04 -10.95 -3.86
N VAL A 330 -19.60 -12.15 -3.67
CA VAL A 330 -18.90 -13.27 -3.05
C VAL A 330 -19.07 -14.51 -3.93
N ASP A 331 -17.97 -15.04 -4.47
CA ASP A 331 -17.99 -16.24 -5.34
C ASP A 331 -18.63 -17.43 -4.61
N GLY A 332 -19.74 -17.92 -5.16
CA GLY A 332 -20.54 -19.00 -4.59
C GLY A 332 -21.55 -18.57 -3.51
N GLY A 333 -21.59 -17.28 -3.16
CA GLY A 333 -22.56 -16.67 -2.25
C GLY A 333 -22.58 -17.28 -0.84
N GLU A 334 -23.71 -17.11 -0.15
CA GLU A 334 -23.90 -17.53 1.25
C GLU A 334 -23.62 -19.03 1.47
N VAL A 335 -23.96 -19.87 0.48
CA VAL A 335 -23.95 -21.34 0.62
C VAL A 335 -22.54 -21.93 0.69
N GLU A 336 -21.54 -21.23 0.15
CA GLU A 336 -20.14 -21.67 0.17
C GLU A 336 -19.34 -21.09 1.35
N VAL A 337 -19.96 -20.23 2.16
CA VAL A 337 -19.36 -19.76 3.42
C VAL A 337 -19.37 -20.90 4.44
N TYR A 338 -18.20 -21.19 5.01
CA TYR A 338 -18.11 -22.19 6.06
C TYR A 338 -18.38 -21.57 7.43
N VAL A 339 -19.40 -22.10 8.12
CA VAL A 339 -19.80 -21.67 9.46
C VAL A 339 -19.70 -22.84 10.45
N ALA A 340 -18.69 -22.83 11.32
CA ALA A 340 -18.56 -23.85 12.36
C ALA A 340 -19.72 -23.80 13.38
N PRO A 341 -20.08 -24.93 14.03
CA PRO A 341 -21.14 -24.95 15.04
C PRO A 341 -20.96 -23.89 16.13
N GLY A 342 -21.97 -23.05 16.30
CA GLY A 342 -21.99 -21.95 17.28
C GLY A 342 -21.53 -20.60 16.72
N CYS A 343 -20.83 -20.58 15.58
CA CYS A 343 -20.51 -19.33 14.87
C CYS A 343 -21.77 -18.78 14.19
N VAL A 344 -21.74 -17.49 13.84
CA VAL A 344 -22.89 -16.79 13.27
C VAL A 344 -22.49 -16.06 12.00
N LEU A 345 -23.12 -16.42 10.88
CA LEU A 345 -23.14 -15.59 9.67
C LEU A 345 -24.39 -14.71 9.68
N ASN A 346 -24.20 -13.40 9.55
CA ASN A 346 -25.26 -12.46 9.23
C ASN A 346 -25.15 -12.09 7.74
N TRP A 347 -25.89 -12.80 6.89
CA TRP A 347 -25.97 -12.47 5.47
C TRP A 347 -27.01 -11.36 5.27
N GLY A 348 -26.52 -10.14 5.09
CA GLY A 348 -27.33 -8.94 4.89
C GLY A 348 -27.85 -8.78 3.46
N ASP A 349 -28.45 -7.63 3.21
CA ASP A 349 -29.01 -7.27 1.90
C ASP A 349 -27.93 -6.95 0.87
N GLY A 350 -28.30 -7.00 -0.40
CA GLY A 350 -27.49 -6.48 -1.51
C GLY A 350 -26.31 -7.34 -1.93
N ASN A 351 -26.07 -8.49 -1.29
CA ASN A 351 -25.02 -9.41 -1.72
C ASN A 351 -25.36 -10.07 -3.06
N ILE A 352 -24.33 -10.24 -3.90
CA ILE A 352 -24.43 -10.89 -5.20
C ILE A 352 -23.39 -12.02 -5.32
N ASP A 353 -23.58 -12.88 -6.32
CA ASP A 353 -22.65 -13.93 -6.73
C ASP A 353 -22.63 -13.89 -8.26
N ALA A 354 -21.82 -13.00 -8.81
CA ALA A 354 -21.76 -12.76 -10.25
C ALA A 354 -20.36 -12.31 -10.66
N PHE A 355 -19.84 -12.86 -11.76
CA PHE A 355 -18.48 -12.58 -12.20
C PHE A 355 -18.18 -11.06 -12.27
N PRO A 356 -17.18 -10.53 -11.55
CA PRO A 356 -16.95 -9.09 -11.42
C PRO A 356 -16.55 -8.36 -12.71
N GLU A 357 -16.18 -9.09 -13.76
CA GLU A 357 -15.68 -8.50 -15.02
C GLU A 357 -14.50 -7.54 -14.82
N PHE A 358 -13.45 -7.99 -14.12
CA PHE A 358 -12.21 -7.23 -13.99
C PHE A 358 -11.56 -6.93 -15.35
N VAL A 359 -10.94 -5.75 -15.47
CA VAL A 359 -10.20 -5.30 -16.66
C VAL A 359 -9.19 -6.34 -17.09
N LEU A 360 -8.26 -6.74 -16.21
CA LEU A 360 -7.25 -7.72 -16.55
C LEU A 360 -6.61 -8.35 -15.32
N ARG A 361 -7.32 -9.30 -14.68
CA ARG A 361 -6.84 -10.04 -13.50
C ARG A 361 -5.44 -10.63 -13.68
N SER A 362 -5.10 -11.16 -14.87
CA SER A 362 -3.77 -11.74 -15.15
C SER A 362 -2.60 -10.75 -15.07
N LYS A 363 -2.90 -9.44 -15.06
CA LYS A 363 -1.96 -8.34 -14.87
C LYS A 363 -2.21 -7.59 -13.56
N GLN A 364 -2.96 -8.19 -12.65
CA GLN A 364 -3.30 -7.62 -11.34
C GLN A 364 -4.10 -6.31 -11.46
N ASP A 365 -4.83 -6.15 -12.57
CA ASP A 365 -5.71 -5.03 -12.81
C ASP A 365 -7.14 -5.43 -12.47
N TYR A 366 -7.56 -5.04 -11.26
CA TYR A 366 -8.84 -5.38 -10.64
C TYR A 366 -9.88 -4.26 -10.77
N ARG A 367 -9.62 -3.25 -11.61
CA ARG A 367 -10.66 -2.29 -12.01
C ARG A 367 -11.79 -3.02 -12.73
N LEU A 368 -13.00 -2.45 -12.71
CA LEU A 368 -14.18 -3.04 -13.33
C LEU A 368 -14.28 -2.68 -14.82
N LEU A 369 -14.85 -3.58 -15.63
CA LEU A 369 -15.26 -3.29 -16.99
C LEU A 369 -16.72 -2.80 -17.02
N TRP A 370 -17.03 -1.95 -18.00
CA TRP A 370 -18.42 -1.60 -18.28
C TRP A 370 -19.23 -2.84 -18.63
N GLY A 371 -20.30 -3.10 -17.86
CA GLY A 371 -21.07 -4.34 -17.90
C GLY A 371 -20.96 -5.18 -16.63
N SER A 372 -19.96 -4.89 -15.79
CA SER A 372 -19.79 -5.54 -14.49
C SER A 372 -21.05 -5.46 -13.62
N PRO A 373 -21.46 -6.57 -12.98
CA PRO A 373 -22.56 -6.56 -12.03
C PRO A 373 -22.24 -5.83 -10.72
N CYS A 374 -20.96 -5.49 -10.51
CA CYS A 374 -20.48 -4.77 -9.32
C CYS A 374 -20.64 -3.26 -9.43
N ILE A 375 -20.87 -2.72 -10.63
CA ILE A 375 -21.08 -1.29 -10.85
C ILE A 375 -22.46 -0.87 -10.33
N ASP A 376 -22.54 0.23 -9.58
CA ASP A 376 -23.73 0.79 -8.94
C ASP A 376 -24.46 -0.20 -8.00
N ALA A 377 -23.72 -1.17 -7.45
CA ALA A 377 -24.29 -2.31 -6.73
C ALA A 377 -24.04 -2.29 -5.22
N GLY A 378 -23.11 -1.46 -4.74
CA GLY A 378 -22.76 -1.29 -3.31
C GLY A 378 -23.88 -0.67 -2.47
N HIS A 379 -23.62 -0.25 -1.23
CA HIS A 379 -24.66 0.26 -0.33
C HIS A 379 -25.34 1.53 -0.91
N PRO A 380 -26.69 1.65 -0.87
CA PRO A 380 -27.41 2.75 -1.54
C PRO A 380 -27.19 4.15 -0.92
N ASP A 381 -26.67 4.21 0.31
CA ASP A 381 -26.38 5.47 1.02
C ASP A 381 -24.94 5.96 0.81
N THR A 382 -24.13 5.25 0.04
CA THR A 382 -22.74 5.61 -0.29
C THR A 382 -22.62 5.85 -1.78
N LEU A 383 -21.88 6.88 -2.16
CA LEU A 383 -21.69 7.32 -3.55
C LEU A 383 -20.22 7.30 -3.91
N ASP A 384 -19.93 6.95 -5.15
CA ASP A 384 -18.60 7.10 -5.74
C ASP A 384 -18.28 8.56 -6.07
N PRO A 385 -17.01 8.90 -6.35
CA PRO A 385 -16.61 10.27 -6.71
C PRO A 385 -17.33 10.87 -7.94
N ASP A 386 -17.87 10.03 -8.84
CA ASP A 386 -18.68 10.45 -9.99
C ASP A 386 -20.16 10.73 -9.63
N ASN A 387 -20.53 10.56 -8.35
CA ASN A 387 -21.85 10.71 -7.77
C ASN A 387 -22.88 9.63 -8.16
N THR A 388 -22.44 8.48 -8.68
CA THR A 388 -23.30 7.32 -8.81
C THR A 388 -23.29 6.49 -7.52
N ARG A 389 -24.12 5.45 -7.44
CA ARG A 389 -24.17 4.59 -6.25
C ARG A 389 -22.82 3.87 -6.18
N CYS A 390 -22.26 3.73 -4.98
CA CYS A 390 -20.94 3.10 -4.88
C CYS A 390 -20.89 1.72 -5.55
N ASP A 391 -19.79 1.48 -6.23
CA ASP A 391 -19.44 0.18 -6.77
C ASP A 391 -19.01 -0.78 -5.65
N MET A 392 -19.05 -2.08 -5.93
CA MET A 392 -18.39 -3.07 -5.07
C MET A 392 -16.92 -3.19 -5.45
N GLY A 393 -16.04 -3.35 -4.47
CA GLY A 393 -14.61 -3.58 -4.64
C GLY A 393 -13.75 -2.36 -4.35
N ALA A 394 -12.43 -2.51 -4.56
CA ALA A 394 -11.43 -1.47 -4.28
C ALA A 394 -11.35 -0.36 -5.33
N TYR A 395 -12.05 -0.51 -6.46
CA TYR A 395 -12.00 0.43 -7.56
C TYR A 395 -13.41 0.65 -8.09
N TYR A 396 -13.87 1.89 -8.02
CA TYR A 396 -15.06 2.31 -8.75
C TYR A 396 -14.77 2.51 -10.24
N PHE A 397 -15.81 2.40 -11.04
CA PHE A 397 -15.83 2.72 -12.46
C PHE A 397 -16.33 4.15 -12.64
N ASP A 398 -15.46 5.07 -13.08
CA ASP A 398 -15.88 6.46 -13.33
C ASP A 398 -16.86 6.57 -14.52
N GLN A 399 -18.09 6.95 -14.21
CA GLN A 399 -19.18 7.13 -15.17
C GLN A 399 -19.35 8.57 -15.66
N THR A 400 -18.44 9.49 -15.31
CA THR A 400 -18.51 10.91 -15.72
C THR A 400 -18.46 11.07 -17.24
N GLU A 401 -17.57 10.34 -17.92
CA GLU A 401 -17.37 10.41 -19.37
C GLU A 401 -17.78 9.09 -20.05
N TYR A 402 -18.38 9.18 -21.24
CA TYR A 402 -18.89 8.00 -21.95
C TYR A 402 -17.80 7.16 -22.63
N MET A 403 -16.58 7.70 -22.72
CA MET A 403 -15.39 6.99 -23.20
C MET A 403 -14.41 6.85 -22.04
N THR A 404 -13.91 5.63 -21.82
CA THR A 404 -12.96 5.33 -20.74
C THR A 404 -11.71 4.68 -21.31
N LEU A 405 -10.54 4.98 -20.74
CA LEU A 405 -9.23 4.45 -21.07
C LEU A 405 -8.57 3.87 -19.81
N TYR A 406 -8.27 2.58 -19.86
CA TYR A 406 -7.38 1.94 -18.89
C TYR A 406 -6.10 1.45 -19.56
N LEU A 407 -4.98 1.64 -18.88
CA LEU A 407 -3.70 1.04 -19.24
C LEU A 407 -3.30 0.03 -18.16
N SER A 408 -2.95 -1.18 -18.59
CA SER A 408 -2.43 -2.24 -17.73
C SER A 408 -1.04 -2.63 -18.22
N PRO A 409 0.05 -2.08 -17.65
CA PRO A 409 1.41 -2.45 -18.05
C PRO A 409 1.74 -3.90 -17.67
N ASP A 410 2.64 -4.53 -18.41
CA ASP A 410 3.15 -5.87 -18.07
C ASP A 410 3.94 -5.88 -16.76
N GLY A 411 4.53 -4.74 -16.42
CA GLY A 411 5.31 -4.48 -15.21
C GLY A 411 5.80 -3.03 -15.20
N ALA A 412 6.31 -2.59 -14.05
CA ALA A 412 6.79 -1.23 -13.86
C ALA A 412 8.30 -1.07 -14.13
N VAL A 413 9.01 -2.13 -14.55
CA VAL A 413 10.46 -2.11 -14.77
C VAL A 413 10.80 -2.74 -16.13
N VAL A 414 11.67 -2.08 -16.89
CA VAL A 414 12.17 -2.54 -18.19
C VAL A 414 13.66 -2.19 -18.32
N VAL A 415 14.40 -2.95 -19.11
CA VAL A 415 15.83 -2.69 -19.40
C VAL A 415 15.98 -2.04 -20.77
N PRO A 416 17.05 -1.24 -21.02
CA PRO A 416 17.40 -0.79 -22.36
C PRO A 416 17.51 -1.97 -23.34
N GLY A 417 16.87 -1.85 -24.51
CA GLY A 417 16.73 -2.94 -25.49
C GLY A 417 15.56 -3.90 -25.23
N GLY A 418 14.88 -3.75 -24.10
CA GLY A 418 13.69 -4.52 -23.72
C GLY A 418 12.40 -4.01 -24.38
N LEU A 419 11.29 -4.66 -24.00
CA LEU A 419 9.94 -4.34 -24.45
C LEU A 419 9.10 -3.86 -23.26
N LEU A 420 8.52 -2.67 -23.39
CA LEU A 420 7.44 -2.21 -22.53
C LEU A 420 6.12 -2.66 -23.15
N GLY A 421 5.50 -3.69 -22.57
CA GLY A 421 4.17 -4.15 -22.96
C GLY A 421 3.07 -3.45 -22.16
N VAL A 422 2.02 -3.02 -22.84
CA VAL A 422 0.86 -2.34 -22.24
C VAL A 422 -0.41 -2.86 -22.89
N THR A 423 -1.37 -3.30 -22.05
CA THR A 423 -2.73 -3.57 -22.52
C THR A 423 -3.57 -2.31 -22.40
N TYR A 424 -4.06 -1.83 -23.53
CA TYR A 424 -5.02 -0.75 -23.64
C TYR A 424 -6.43 -1.33 -23.57
N THR A 425 -7.24 -0.86 -22.63
CA THR A 425 -8.68 -1.11 -22.61
C THR A 425 -9.38 0.21 -22.90
N VAL A 426 -10.17 0.25 -23.98
CA VAL A 426 -10.96 1.42 -24.35
C VAL A 426 -12.43 1.02 -24.39
N ILE A 427 -13.26 1.81 -23.71
CA ILE A 427 -14.68 1.53 -23.50
C ILE A 427 -15.48 2.66 -24.12
N ASN A 428 -16.45 2.34 -24.96
CA ASN A 428 -17.49 3.27 -25.44
C ASN A 428 -18.83 2.87 -24.82
N ARG A 429 -19.33 3.68 -23.88
CA ARG A 429 -20.65 3.52 -23.24
C ARG A 429 -21.76 4.28 -23.96
N TRP A 430 -21.44 4.97 -25.05
CA TRP A 430 -22.45 5.65 -25.84
C TRP A 430 -23.16 4.66 -26.74
N ALA A 431 -24.48 4.81 -26.83
CA ALA A 431 -25.35 4.11 -27.78
C ALA A 431 -25.06 4.44 -29.27
N GLN A 432 -23.98 5.15 -29.60
CA GLN A 432 -23.55 5.46 -30.97
C GLN A 432 -22.07 5.10 -31.16
N PRO A 433 -21.64 4.80 -32.40
CA PRO A 433 -20.23 4.60 -32.67
C PRO A 433 -19.46 5.91 -32.43
N GLU A 434 -18.36 5.85 -31.66
CA GLU A 434 -17.55 7.02 -31.35
C GLU A 434 -16.25 7.02 -32.14
N THR A 435 -15.88 8.17 -32.71
CA THR A 435 -14.61 8.34 -33.43
C THR A 435 -13.68 9.24 -32.62
N PHE A 436 -12.55 8.70 -32.21
CA PHE A 436 -11.58 9.38 -31.35
C PHE A 436 -10.15 9.16 -31.86
N TRP A 437 -9.23 9.92 -31.26
CA TRP A 437 -7.81 9.82 -31.49
C TRP A 437 -7.13 9.33 -30.22
N VAL A 438 -6.17 8.42 -30.37
CA VAL A 438 -5.25 8.01 -29.31
C VAL A 438 -3.93 8.72 -29.54
N GLN A 439 -3.44 9.39 -28.50
CA GLN A 439 -2.08 9.92 -28.47
C GLN A 439 -1.41 9.48 -27.18
N THR A 440 -0.22 8.92 -27.31
CA THR A 440 0.56 8.43 -26.17
C THR A 440 1.94 9.04 -26.18
N GLU A 441 2.32 9.52 -25.03
CA GLU A 441 3.55 10.24 -24.75
C GLU A 441 4.27 9.59 -23.57
N VAL A 442 5.59 9.62 -23.60
CA VAL A 442 6.44 9.22 -22.48
C VAL A 442 7.27 10.41 -22.05
N GLN A 443 7.21 10.76 -20.77
CA GLN A 443 8.08 11.75 -20.15
C GLN A 443 9.39 11.09 -19.70
N LEU A 444 10.51 11.71 -20.03
CA LEU A 444 11.86 11.23 -19.71
C LEU A 444 12.32 11.68 -18.31
N PRO A 445 13.26 10.96 -17.65
CA PRO A 445 13.79 11.32 -16.34
C PRO A 445 14.38 12.74 -16.27
N GLY A 446 15.08 13.18 -17.32
CA GLY A 446 15.70 14.51 -17.41
C GLY A 446 14.77 15.63 -17.91
N GLY A 447 13.47 15.34 -18.02
CA GLY A 447 12.49 16.21 -18.68
C GLY A 447 12.48 16.05 -20.21
N GLY A 448 11.38 16.53 -20.81
CA GLY A 448 11.07 16.29 -22.22
C GLY A 448 10.11 15.13 -22.41
N THR A 449 9.46 15.11 -23.57
CA THR A 449 8.38 14.17 -23.89
C THR A 449 8.61 13.57 -25.26
N LEU A 450 8.41 12.26 -25.38
CA LEU A 450 8.49 11.51 -26.62
C LEU A 450 7.11 10.97 -26.98
N ASN A 451 6.63 11.23 -28.19
CA ASN A 451 5.44 10.54 -28.71
C ASN A 451 5.79 9.08 -29.03
N VAL A 452 5.01 8.15 -28.47
CA VAL A 452 5.18 6.70 -28.69
C VAL A 452 4.01 6.10 -29.48
N ILE A 453 2.83 6.72 -29.47
CA ILE A 453 1.68 6.38 -30.32
C ILE A 453 1.00 7.65 -30.81
N GLY A 454 0.60 7.65 -32.07
CA GLY A 454 -0.36 8.62 -32.61
C GLY A 454 0.16 10.05 -32.81
N PRO A 455 -0.76 11.01 -33.01
CA PRO A 455 -2.21 10.86 -32.88
C PRO A 455 -2.81 9.97 -33.99
N ASP A 456 -3.35 8.81 -33.61
CA ASP A 456 -3.95 7.84 -34.52
C ASP A 456 -5.47 7.80 -34.34
N ARG A 457 -6.22 7.73 -35.44
CA ARG A 457 -7.69 7.79 -35.45
C ARG A 457 -8.30 6.40 -35.39
N TYR A 458 -9.26 6.20 -34.48
CA TYR A 458 -10.02 4.97 -34.30
C TYR A 458 -11.52 5.26 -34.25
N THR A 459 -12.33 4.21 -34.45
CA THR A 459 -13.78 4.25 -34.24
C THR A 459 -14.18 3.01 -33.44
N LEU A 460 -14.86 3.19 -32.31
CA LEU A 460 -15.46 2.09 -31.56
C LEU A 460 -16.96 1.99 -31.84
N PRO A 461 -17.52 0.77 -31.96
CA PRO A 461 -18.97 0.58 -32.01
C PRO A 461 -19.69 1.12 -30.75
N PRO A 462 -21.03 1.26 -30.80
CA PRO A 462 -21.85 1.52 -29.61
C PRO A 462 -21.65 0.46 -28.54
N ASP A 463 -21.72 0.85 -27.27
CA ASP A 463 -21.74 -0.05 -26.11
C ASP A 463 -20.67 -1.16 -26.17
N PHE A 464 -19.43 -0.76 -26.48
CA PHE A 464 -18.37 -1.68 -26.85
C PHE A 464 -17.07 -1.43 -26.09
N THR A 465 -16.49 -2.52 -25.59
CA THR A 465 -15.16 -2.54 -24.97
C THR A 465 -14.18 -3.24 -25.90
N VAL A 466 -13.01 -2.65 -26.11
CA VAL A 466 -11.88 -3.29 -26.80
C VAL A 466 -10.67 -3.36 -25.90
N GLN A 467 -9.96 -4.49 -25.95
CA GLN A 467 -8.63 -4.63 -25.37
C GLN A 467 -7.59 -4.86 -26.47
N ARG A 468 -6.46 -4.14 -26.39
CA ARG A 468 -5.34 -4.26 -27.31
C ARG A 468 -4.02 -4.25 -26.56
N TYR A 469 -3.27 -5.34 -26.68
CA TYR A 469 -1.89 -5.42 -26.21
C TYR A 469 -0.94 -4.79 -27.23
N LEU A 470 -0.16 -3.82 -26.79
CA LEU A 470 0.86 -3.13 -27.57
C LEU A 470 2.21 -3.26 -26.88
N THR A 471 3.28 -3.31 -27.67
CA THR A 471 4.66 -3.34 -27.16
C THR A 471 5.46 -2.19 -27.73
N HIS A 472 6.25 -1.55 -26.88
CA HIS A 472 7.18 -0.48 -27.24
C HIS A 472 8.61 -0.94 -27.03
N ASN A 473 9.45 -0.80 -28.06
CA ASN A 473 10.89 -1.02 -27.92
C ASN A 473 11.49 0.12 -27.08
N VAL A 474 12.15 -0.23 -25.97
CA VAL A 474 12.95 0.72 -25.21
C VAL A 474 14.34 0.78 -25.85
N PRO A 475 14.77 1.93 -26.41
CA PRO A 475 16.06 2.01 -27.10
C PRO A 475 17.24 1.64 -26.19
N MET A 476 18.29 1.05 -26.74
CA MET A 476 19.53 0.74 -26.00
C MET A 476 20.17 1.98 -25.33
N GLY A 477 19.93 3.18 -25.87
CA GLY A 477 20.41 4.45 -25.34
C GLY A 477 19.38 5.22 -24.52
N ALA A 478 18.28 4.58 -24.09
CA ALA A 478 17.32 5.21 -23.21
C ALA A 478 18.00 5.61 -21.88
N PRO A 479 17.85 6.86 -21.42
CA PRO A 479 18.30 7.25 -20.08
C PRO A 479 17.79 6.28 -19.00
N LEU A 480 18.60 5.96 -18.01
CA LEU A 480 18.10 5.22 -16.85
C LEU A 480 17.27 6.14 -15.96
N GLY A 481 16.32 5.58 -15.22
CA GLY A 481 15.50 6.30 -14.25
C GLY A 481 13.99 6.18 -14.49
N LEU A 482 13.24 7.07 -13.85
CA LEU A 482 11.78 7.10 -13.86
C LEU A 482 11.22 7.77 -15.12
N TYR A 483 10.31 7.06 -15.77
CA TYR A 483 9.53 7.55 -16.90
C TYR A 483 8.06 7.62 -16.52
N ALA A 484 7.33 8.58 -17.08
CA ALA A 484 5.87 8.62 -16.98
C ALA A 484 5.26 8.30 -18.35
N TYR A 485 4.53 7.19 -18.42
CA TYR A 485 3.76 6.81 -19.61
C TYR A 485 2.37 7.43 -19.53
N ARG A 486 1.98 8.25 -20.51
CA ARG A 486 0.70 8.96 -20.52
C ARG A 486 0.00 8.72 -21.85
N SER A 487 -1.24 8.27 -21.82
CA SER A 487 -2.08 8.13 -23.01
C SER A 487 -3.39 8.89 -22.85
N ARG A 488 -3.87 9.47 -23.95
CA ARG A 488 -5.12 10.24 -24.00
C ARG A 488 -5.99 9.75 -25.14
N ILE A 489 -7.29 9.76 -24.91
CA ILE A 489 -8.31 9.59 -25.94
C ILE A 489 -9.20 10.82 -26.03
N GLY A 490 -9.56 11.22 -27.25
CA GLY A 490 -10.37 12.43 -27.45
C GLY A 490 -10.52 12.84 -28.91
N VAL A 491 -11.06 14.04 -29.13
CA VAL A 491 -11.14 14.69 -30.44
C VAL A 491 -10.23 15.92 -30.46
N PRO A 492 -9.10 15.88 -31.17
CA PRO A 492 -8.18 17.00 -31.24
C PRO A 492 -8.85 18.28 -31.79
N PRO A 493 -8.38 19.47 -31.40
CA PRO A 493 -7.21 19.69 -30.55
C PRO A 493 -7.51 19.87 -29.05
N PHE A 494 -8.78 19.94 -28.63
CA PHE A 494 -9.14 20.37 -27.27
C PHE A 494 -10.04 19.40 -26.49
N MET A 495 -10.70 18.45 -27.16
CA MET A 495 -11.59 17.53 -26.47
C MET A 495 -10.79 16.32 -26.04
N ILE A 496 -10.64 16.13 -24.74
CA ILE A 496 -10.11 14.92 -24.12
C ILE A 496 -11.32 14.25 -23.48
N TYR A 497 -11.55 12.99 -23.83
CA TYR A 497 -12.56 12.19 -23.16
C TYR A 497 -11.99 11.55 -21.91
N ASP A 498 -10.80 10.97 -22.03
CA ASP A 498 -10.12 10.35 -20.90
C ASP A 498 -8.60 10.37 -21.09
N GLU A 499 -7.90 10.28 -19.98
CA GLU A 499 -6.46 10.25 -19.88
C GLU A 499 -6.02 9.31 -18.76
N TYR A 500 -5.02 8.50 -19.06
CA TYR A 500 -4.44 7.61 -18.08
C TYR A 500 -2.92 7.69 -18.12
N HIS A 501 -2.29 7.60 -16.94
CA HIS A 501 -0.84 7.55 -16.83
C HIS A 501 -0.37 6.54 -15.78
N PHE A 502 0.81 5.98 -16.00
CA PHE A 502 1.51 5.16 -15.00
C PHE A 502 3.03 5.39 -15.08
N PRO A 503 3.74 5.29 -13.94
CA PRO A 503 5.19 5.33 -13.92
C PRO A 503 5.80 3.99 -14.34
N PHE A 504 6.98 4.02 -14.96
CA PHE A 504 7.83 2.84 -15.13
C PHE A 504 9.31 3.23 -15.10
N TRP A 505 10.17 2.28 -14.77
CA TRP A 505 11.61 2.47 -14.64
C TRP A 505 12.35 1.83 -15.80
N VAL A 506 13.34 2.55 -16.32
CA VAL A 506 14.38 1.97 -17.18
C VAL A 506 15.62 1.75 -16.32
N VAL A 507 15.98 0.49 -16.07
CA VAL A 507 17.10 0.10 -15.20
C VAL A 507 18.22 -0.56 -16.00
N ALA A 508 19.44 -0.58 -15.44
CA ALA A 508 20.56 -1.26 -16.09
C ALA A 508 20.27 -2.77 -16.30
N PRO A 509 20.76 -3.39 -17.39
CA PRO A 509 20.54 -4.81 -17.68
C PRO A 509 21.13 -5.79 -16.65
#